data_AF-A0A6J8CDL4-F1
#
_entry.id   AF-A0A6J8CDL4-F1
#
_cell.length_a   1.000
_cell.length_b   1.000
_cell.length_c   1.000
_cell.angle_alpha   90.00
_cell.angle_beta   90.00
_cell.angle_gamma   90.00
#
_symmetry.space_group_name_H-M   'P 1'
#
loop_
_entity.id
_entity.type
_entity.pdbx_description
1 polymer ?
#
loop_
_entity_poly.entity_id
_entity_poly.type
_entity_poly.pdbx_seq_one_letter_code
_entity_poly.pdbx_strand_id
1 'polypeptide(L)'
;MIYCIVIVDIKPPHRRKKCIHCKQSWCVTRKHTSNLCVVHKVCEECMLKEVGSSTRCQKCGQNKNIFRGETARDDFCRWLFSEANRGTEVLCHNFKGYDSYPILQYLYKNGVLPEVSAKQSIKAIQWLQFISESDVIDITHARNRREKQIGPFLADGYHETLDGEKIVYEFHGCFWHTCPKCFAMATMNPVTCTSMSDLYQRTVDKRSFLEKKGIRGKLMFGLCRTCMEDGVTENCCHDIDSRALIGTWVSDEIKKAVQKSYKIEEIYEVWNFDPLIRQGGVFTEYVNTFLKIKQEASGWLDWCKTEEDRQMYVDDYFEKEGIRLDARNIYWNP
;
A
#
# COMPACT_ATOMS: atom_id res chain seq x y z
N MET A 1 14.13 -18.63 -2.98
CA MET A 1 14.03 -17.18 -2.74
C MET A 1 14.42 -16.84 -1.31
N ILE A 2 14.92 -15.63 -1.07
CA ILE A 2 15.06 -15.07 0.28
C ILE A 2 13.97 -14.02 0.44
N TYR A 3 13.21 -14.14 1.52
CA TYR A 3 12.18 -13.18 1.91
C TYR A 3 12.72 -12.34 3.06
N CYS A 4 12.66 -11.02 2.89
CA CYS A 4 13.01 -10.05 3.90
C CYS A 4 11.71 -9.43 4.40
N ILE A 5 11.31 -9.75 5.62
CA ILE A 5 10.08 -9.23 6.18
C ILE A 5 10.35 -8.10 7.14
N VAL A 6 9.85 -6.91 6.78
CA VAL A 6 10.21 -5.64 7.40
C VAL A 6 9.02 -5.09 8.18
N ILE A 7 9.27 -4.73 9.44
CA ILE A 7 8.43 -3.78 10.15
C ILE A 7 9.25 -2.53 10.47
N VAL A 8 8.78 -1.42 9.89
CA VAL A 8 9.17 -0.10 10.33
C VAL A 8 8.04 0.45 11.18
N ASP A 9 8.40 0.81 12.41
CA ASP A 9 7.63 1.59 13.38
C ASP A 9 6.92 0.82 14.51
N ILE A 10 7.57 0.83 15.68
CA ILE A 10 6.89 0.68 16.96
C ILE A 10 6.50 2.09 17.41
N LYS A 11 5.20 2.39 17.35
CA LYS A 11 4.66 3.59 18.02
C LYS A 11 5.13 3.58 19.47
N PRO A 12 5.59 4.70 20.05
CA PRO A 12 5.72 4.78 21.49
C PRO A 12 4.34 4.46 22.10
N PRO A 13 4.24 3.57 23.10
CA PRO A 13 2.96 3.33 23.74
C PRO A 13 2.54 4.61 24.45
N HIS A 14 1.32 5.04 24.16
CA HIS A 14 0.42 5.68 25.10
C HIS A 14 0.84 6.89 25.93
N ARG A 15 1.95 7.59 25.69
CA ARG A 15 2.20 8.87 26.38
C ARG A 15 1.92 10.09 25.49
N ARG A 16 0.67 10.55 25.72
CA ARG A 16 0.00 11.79 25.30
C ARG A 16 -0.63 11.74 23.90
N LYS A 17 -1.93 11.42 23.84
CA LYS A 17 -2.85 11.68 22.70
C LYS A 17 -2.91 13.16 22.30
N LYS A 18 -2.28 14.06 23.04
CA LYS A 18 -2.40 15.52 22.95
C LYS A 18 -1.02 16.17 23.06
N CYS A 19 -0.68 17.11 22.17
CA CYS A 19 0.58 17.85 22.19
C CYS A 19 0.82 18.51 23.55
N ILE A 20 2.07 18.56 24.02
CA ILE A 20 2.38 19.10 25.36
C ILE A 20 2.16 20.61 25.44
N HIS A 21 2.35 21.29 24.31
CA HIS A 21 2.19 22.74 24.13
C HIS A 21 0.74 23.12 23.85
N CYS A 22 0.10 22.54 22.82
CA CYS A 22 -1.24 22.96 22.39
C CYS A 22 -2.38 22.00 22.79
N LYS A 23 -2.07 20.87 23.43
CA LYS A 23 -3.05 19.83 23.85
C LYS A 23 -3.93 19.27 22.72
N GLN A 24 -3.61 19.49 21.44
CA GLN A 24 -4.34 18.92 20.30
C GLN A 24 -3.74 17.57 19.87
N SER A 25 -4.58 16.66 19.37
CA SER A 25 -4.17 15.33 18.90
C SER A 25 -3.59 15.32 17.49
N TRP A 26 -3.79 16.40 16.73
CA TRP A 26 -3.34 16.57 15.33
C TRP A 26 -2.17 17.57 15.18
N CYS A 27 -1.41 17.81 16.25
CA CYS A 27 -0.36 18.83 16.23
C CYS A 27 0.83 18.44 15.34
N VAL A 28 1.04 19.22 14.27
CA VAL A 28 2.08 19.03 13.25
C VAL A 28 3.52 19.32 13.71
N THR A 29 3.73 19.92 14.89
CA THR A 29 5.09 20.08 15.45
C THR A 29 5.65 18.78 16.04
N ARG A 30 4.82 17.74 16.22
CA ARG A 30 5.33 16.40 16.55
C ARG A 30 5.90 15.73 15.31
N LYS A 31 7.22 15.68 15.23
CA LYS A 31 7.92 14.84 14.26
C LYS A 31 7.99 13.42 14.83
N HIS A 32 7.12 12.53 14.35
CA HIS A 32 7.24 11.11 14.67
C HIS A 32 8.39 10.51 13.85
N THR A 33 9.34 9.87 14.52
CA THR A 33 10.53 9.28 13.88
C THR A 33 10.74 7.89 14.42
N SER A 34 10.70 6.88 13.55
CA SER A 34 10.96 5.50 13.93
C SER A 34 12.42 5.33 14.37
N ASN A 35 12.60 4.86 15.60
CA ASN A 35 13.89 4.58 16.25
C ASN A 35 14.16 3.06 16.38
N LEU A 36 13.27 2.23 15.82
CA LEU A 36 13.43 0.78 15.71
C LEU A 36 13.03 0.33 14.30
N CYS A 37 13.87 -0.46 13.66
CA CYS A 37 13.52 -1.25 12.49
C CYS A 37 13.86 -2.71 12.78
N VAL A 38 12.92 -3.62 12.56
CA VAL A 38 13.14 -5.05 12.77
C VAL A 38 12.87 -5.81 11.47
N VAL A 39 13.81 -6.68 11.13
CA VAL A 39 13.79 -7.44 9.90
C VAL A 39 13.94 -8.91 10.20
N HIS A 40 13.05 -9.72 9.62
CA HIS A 40 13.20 -11.17 9.57
C HIS A 40 13.62 -11.60 8.15
N LYS A 41 14.86 -12.08 8.01
CA LYS A 41 15.41 -12.61 6.75
C LYS A 41 15.31 -14.13 6.78
N VAL A 42 14.50 -14.70 5.89
CA VAL A 42 14.26 -16.14 5.83
C VAL A 42 14.39 -16.66 4.40
N CYS A 43 14.97 -17.84 4.22
CA CYS A 43 14.83 -18.59 2.98
C CYS A 43 13.54 -19.43 3.01
N GLU A 44 13.16 -20.00 1.88
CA GLU A 44 11.99 -20.88 1.74
C GLU A 44 11.93 -22.00 2.80
N GLU A 45 13.07 -22.65 3.07
CA GLU A 45 13.15 -23.69 4.11
C GLU A 45 13.02 -23.14 5.53
N CYS A 46 13.43 -21.89 5.76
CA CYS A 46 13.30 -21.22 7.05
C CYS A 46 11.92 -20.61 7.24
N MET A 47 11.20 -20.29 6.18
CA MET A 47 9.86 -19.74 6.26
C MET A 47 8.87 -20.73 6.87
N LEU A 48 9.10 -22.03 6.65
CA LEU A 48 8.24 -23.12 7.12
C LEU A 48 8.64 -23.72 8.47
N LYS A 49 9.66 -23.16 9.13
CA LYS A 49 10.16 -23.62 10.43
C LYS A 49 9.87 -22.56 11.48
N GLU A 50 9.55 -22.94 12.71
CA GLU A 50 9.58 -22.02 13.85
C GLU A 50 11.03 -21.55 14.07
N VAL A 51 11.42 -20.46 13.42
CA VAL A 51 12.79 -19.97 13.54
C VAL A 51 12.89 -18.98 14.68
N GLY A 52 13.42 -19.45 15.81
CA GLY A 52 13.81 -18.62 16.93
C GLY A 52 14.80 -17.52 16.51
N SER A 53 14.85 -16.44 17.31
CA SER A 53 15.67 -15.24 17.07
C SER A 53 17.19 -15.49 17.00
N SER A 54 17.67 -16.68 17.37
CA SER A 54 19.08 -17.07 17.45
C SER A 54 19.54 -18.08 16.40
N THR A 55 18.65 -18.57 15.53
CA THR A 55 19.01 -19.62 14.55
C THR A 55 19.74 -19.00 13.36
N ARG A 56 21.00 -19.38 13.16
CA ARG A 56 21.82 -18.98 12.01
C ARG A 56 21.64 -19.98 10.88
N CYS A 57 21.13 -19.55 9.74
CA CYS A 57 20.97 -20.37 8.55
C CYS A 57 22.16 -20.21 7.62
N GLN A 58 22.62 -21.29 6.99
CA GLN A 58 23.67 -21.23 5.98
C GLN A 58 23.23 -20.46 4.71
N LYS A 59 21.93 -20.45 4.38
CA LYS A 59 21.37 -19.76 3.21
C LYS A 59 20.96 -18.31 3.50
N CYS A 60 20.19 -18.06 4.56
CA CYS A 60 19.68 -16.71 4.87
C CYS A 60 20.48 -15.96 5.95
N GLY A 61 21.51 -16.58 6.54
CA GLY A 61 22.37 -15.94 7.52
C GLY A 61 21.68 -15.75 8.87
N GLN A 62 21.81 -14.54 9.45
CA GLN A 62 21.13 -14.16 10.68
C GLN A 62 19.66 -13.86 10.38
N ASN A 63 18.76 -14.64 10.98
CA ASN A 63 17.33 -14.53 10.68
C ASN A 63 16.70 -13.24 11.21
N LYS A 64 17.08 -12.76 12.40
CA LYS A 64 16.56 -11.52 12.98
C LYS A 64 17.62 -10.42 13.00
N ASN A 65 17.36 -9.31 12.33
CA ASN A 65 18.20 -8.11 12.34
C ASN A 65 17.41 -6.96 12.97
N ILE A 66 18.02 -6.28 13.94
CA ILE A 66 17.38 -5.22 14.73
C ILE A 66 18.25 -3.97 14.64
N PHE A 67 17.66 -2.87 14.18
CA PHE A 67 18.32 -1.56 14.09
C PHE A 67 17.67 -0.61 15.08
N ARG A 68 18.45 0.00 15.98
CA ARG A 68 17.98 0.84 17.09
C ARG A 68 18.61 2.23 17.05
N GLY A 69 17.94 3.20 17.65
CA GLY A 69 18.43 4.56 17.85
C GLY A 69 18.07 5.53 16.72
N GLU A 70 18.64 6.74 16.77
CA GLU A 70 18.31 7.85 15.86
C GLU A 70 18.60 7.53 14.39
N THR A 71 19.62 6.70 14.13
CA THR A 71 20.06 6.27 12.79
C THR A 71 19.40 4.98 12.32
N ALA A 72 18.51 4.37 13.11
CA ALA A 72 17.94 3.04 12.82
C ALA A 72 17.40 2.89 11.39
N ARG A 73 16.77 3.95 10.85
CA ARG A 73 16.23 3.98 9.49
C ARG A 73 17.33 3.95 8.41
N ASP A 74 18.37 4.75 8.59
CA ASP A 74 19.48 4.83 7.64
C ASP A 74 20.36 3.56 7.74
N ASP A 75 20.55 3.00 8.94
CA ASP A 75 21.25 1.73 9.16
C ASP A 75 20.51 0.55 8.53
N PHE A 76 19.20 0.49 8.73
CA PHE A 76 18.33 -0.49 8.08
C PHE A 76 18.41 -0.38 6.56
N CYS A 77 18.30 0.82 5.98
CA CYS A 77 18.35 0.97 4.53
C CYS A 77 19.74 0.66 3.95
N ARG A 78 20.82 1.06 4.62
CA ARG A 78 22.19 0.67 4.25
C ARG A 78 22.36 -0.84 4.22
N TRP A 79 21.82 -1.52 5.23
CA TRP A 79 21.81 -2.98 5.24
C TRP A 79 20.95 -3.54 4.11
N LEU A 80 19.70 -3.07 3.95
CA LEU A 80 18.73 -3.58 2.97
C LEU A 80 19.27 -3.51 1.54
N PHE A 81 19.92 -2.41 1.18
CA PHE A 81 20.46 -2.18 -0.16
C PHE A 81 21.92 -2.63 -0.33
N SER A 82 22.49 -3.35 0.65
CA SER A 82 23.82 -3.95 0.50
C SER A 82 23.81 -5.16 -0.45
N GLU A 83 24.96 -5.47 -1.05
CA GLU A 83 25.14 -6.64 -1.92
C GLU A 83 24.71 -7.97 -1.28
N ALA A 84 24.80 -8.08 0.05
CA ALA A 84 24.38 -9.26 0.80
C ALA A 84 22.86 -9.54 0.74
N ASN A 85 22.07 -8.58 0.27
CA ASN A 85 20.62 -8.67 0.14
C ASN A 85 20.14 -8.56 -1.32
N ARG A 86 21.06 -8.54 -2.29
CA ARG A 86 20.72 -8.48 -3.71
C ARG A 86 19.86 -9.68 -4.12
N GLY A 87 18.77 -9.43 -4.87
CA GLY A 87 17.82 -10.46 -5.31
C GLY A 87 16.87 -10.98 -4.23
N THR A 88 16.75 -10.27 -3.11
CA THR A 88 15.81 -10.60 -2.03
C THR A 88 14.47 -9.90 -2.26
N GLU A 89 13.36 -10.63 -2.04
CA GLU A 89 12.02 -10.03 -2.06
C GLU A 89 11.66 -9.49 -0.68
N VAL A 90 11.18 -8.25 -0.63
CA VAL A 90 10.88 -7.56 0.62
C VAL A 90 9.37 -7.47 0.82
N LEU A 91 8.88 -8.06 1.90
CA LEU A 91 7.49 -7.96 2.32
C LEU A 91 7.38 -6.93 3.46
N CYS A 92 6.56 -5.91 3.27
CA CYS A 92 6.30 -4.89 4.28
C CYS A 92 4.87 -5.02 4.79
N HIS A 93 4.66 -4.89 6.10
CA HIS A 93 3.34 -5.04 6.70
C HIS A 93 2.34 -3.94 6.27
N ASN A 94 2.84 -2.74 5.95
CA ASN A 94 2.04 -1.62 5.45
C ASN A 94 2.87 -0.72 4.52
N PHE A 95 3.27 -1.25 3.35
CA PHE A 95 4.04 -0.48 2.36
C PHE A 95 3.29 0.77 1.85
N LYS A 96 1.98 0.67 1.59
CA LYS A 96 1.16 1.81 1.12
C LYS A 96 1.11 2.98 2.11
N GLY A 97 1.37 2.71 3.40
CA GLY A 97 1.40 3.69 4.46
C GLY A 97 2.81 3.99 4.95
N TYR A 98 3.10 3.61 6.20
CA TYR A 98 4.25 4.09 6.96
C TYR A 98 5.59 3.44 6.57
N ASP A 99 5.60 2.17 6.14
CA ASP A 99 6.86 1.44 5.88
C ASP A 99 7.65 1.98 4.68
N SER A 100 6.95 2.54 3.69
CA SER A 100 7.60 3.03 2.47
C SER A 100 8.36 4.34 2.69
N TYR A 101 7.95 5.18 3.65
CA TYR A 101 8.54 6.51 3.82
C TYR A 101 10.06 6.48 4.08
N PRO A 102 10.59 5.68 5.03
CA PRO A 102 12.03 5.62 5.28
C PRO A 102 12.80 5.09 4.08
N ILE A 103 12.27 4.05 3.42
CA ILE A 103 12.92 3.40 2.26
C ILE A 103 12.97 4.37 1.08
N LEU A 104 11.84 4.99 0.72
CA LEU A 104 11.77 5.97 -0.36
C LEU A 104 12.61 7.20 -0.09
N GLN A 105 12.64 7.69 1.17
CA GLN A 105 13.47 8.82 1.56
C GLN A 105 14.96 8.49 1.45
N TYR A 106 15.38 7.29 1.84
CA TYR A 106 16.75 6.83 1.67
C TYR A 106 17.14 6.73 0.19
N LEU A 107 16.30 6.09 -0.63
CA LEU A 107 16.54 5.98 -2.08
C LEU A 107 16.69 7.36 -2.73
N TYR A 108 15.79 8.30 -2.41
CA TYR A 108 15.86 9.68 -2.89
C TYR A 108 17.17 10.38 -2.47
N LYS A 109 17.56 10.28 -1.20
CA LYS A 109 18.82 10.88 -0.70
C LYS A 109 20.06 10.32 -1.41
N ASN A 110 20.02 9.06 -1.84
CA ASN A 110 21.13 8.39 -2.52
C ASN A 110 21.00 8.40 -4.04
N GLY A 111 20.06 9.18 -4.60
CA GLY A 111 19.88 9.31 -6.05
C GLY A 111 19.43 8.02 -6.75
N VAL A 112 18.87 7.06 -6.01
CA VAL A 112 18.37 5.80 -6.56
C VAL A 112 16.88 5.98 -6.88
N LEU A 113 16.53 5.88 -8.16
CA LEU A 113 15.14 5.95 -8.60
C LEU A 113 14.54 4.54 -8.63
N PRO A 114 13.51 4.22 -7.81
CA PRO A 114 12.85 2.93 -7.91
C PRO A 114 12.07 2.82 -9.23
N GLU A 115 12.19 1.70 -9.93
CA GLU A 115 11.45 1.44 -11.18
C GLU A 115 9.92 1.44 -10.97
N VAL A 116 9.44 1.19 -9.74
CA VAL A 116 8.01 1.19 -9.40
C VAL A 116 7.76 1.87 -8.05
N SER A 117 7.23 3.11 -8.05
CA SER A 117 6.60 3.73 -6.87
C SER A 117 5.15 4.11 -7.19
N ALA A 118 4.20 3.23 -6.89
CA ALA A 118 2.80 3.45 -7.26
C ALA A 118 2.04 4.28 -6.21
N LYS A 119 2.23 5.61 -6.21
CA LYS A 119 1.16 6.54 -5.79
C LYS A 119 0.05 6.61 -6.84
N GLN A 120 0.35 6.14 -8.05
CA GLN A 120 -0.53 6.15 -9.21
C GLN A 120 -1.17 4.78 -9.43
N SER A 121 -2.40 4.79 -9.95
CA SER A 121 -3.15 3.57 -10.25
C SER A 121 -2.35 2.68 -11.22
N ILE A 122 -1.95 1.49 -10.78
CA ILE A 122 -1.26 0.51 -11.65
C ILE A 122 -2.11 0.22 -12.90
N LYS A 123 -3.43 0.13 -12.72
CA LYS A 123 -4.39 -0.06 -13.82
C LYS A 123 -4.41 1.13 -14.79
N ALA A 124 -4.28 2.36 -14.29
CA ALA A 124 -4.19 3.53 -15.16
C ALA A 124 -2.91 3.51 -16.00
N ILE A 125 -1.76 3.18 -15.39
CA ILE A 125 -0.49 3.08 -16.12
C ILE A 125 -0.52 1.95 -17.16
N GLN A 126 -1.04 0.77 -16.79
CA GLN A 126 -1.18 -0.35 -17.72
C GLN A 126 -2.09 0.02 -18.90
N TRP A 127 -3.20 0.72 -18.65
CA TRP A 127 -4.08 1.21 -19.70
C TRP A 127 -3.37 2.21 -20.62
N LEU A 128 -2.66 3.20 -20.07
CA LEU A 128 -1.93 4.19 -20.87
C LEU A 128 -0.83 3.53 -21.73
N GLN A 129 -0.13 2.54 -21.18
CA GLN A 129 0.87 1.77 -21.92
C GLN A 129 0.23 0.93 -23.02
N PHE A 130 -0.89 0.25 -22.74
CA PHE A 130 -1.64 -0.49 -23.75
C PHE A 130 -2.05 0.40 -24.92
N ILE A 131 -2.62 1.57 -24.66
CA ILE A 131 -3.00 2.52 -25.72
C ILE A 131 -1.78 3.02 -26.49
N SER A 132 -0.69 3.34 -25.79
CA SER A 132 0.56 3.79 -26.40
C SER A 132 1.11 2.75 -27.39
N GLU A 133 1.07 1.48 -27.02
CA GLU A 133 1.51 0.36 -27.86
C GLU A 133 0.54 0.05 -28.99
N SER A 134 -0.77 0.07 -28.72
CA SER A 134 -1.81 -0.31 -29.69
C SER A 134 -2.00 0.73 -30.79
N ASP A 135 -2.04 2.01 -30.41
CA ASP A 135 -2.19 3.13 -31.34
C ASP A 135 -0.81 3.56 -31.91
N VAL A 136 0.30 2.98 -31.44
CA VAL A 136 1.69 3.34 -31.81
C VAL A 136 1.95 4.85 -31.61
N ILE A 137 1.56 5.37 -30.45
CA ILE A 137 1.70 6.78 -30.07
C ILE A 137 2.50 6.92 -28.77
N ASP A 138 3.26 8.00 -28.62
CA ASP A 138 4.03 8.28 -27.41
C ASP A 138 3.19 9.07 -26.40
N ILE A 139 2.62 8.37 -25.41
CA ILE A 139 1.87 9.00 -24.32
C ILE A 139 2.81 9.32 -23.16
N THR A 140 2.89 10.59 -22.78
CA THR A 140 3.59 11.05 -21.58
C THR A 140 2.72 10.86 -20.34
N HIS A 141 3.23 10.16 -19.32
CA HIS A 141 2.53 9.84 -18.08
C HIS A 141 3.50 9.71 -16.89
N ALA A 142 2.96 9.44 -15.70
CA ALA A 142 3.71 9.44 -14.43
C ALA A 142 4.93 8.50 -14.36
N ARG A 143 4.98 7.44 -15.17
CA ARG A 143 6.06 6.42 -15.14
C ARG A 143 7.10 6.56 -16.25
N ASN A 144 6.96 7.55 -17.15
CA ASN A 144 8.00 7.86 -18.13
C ASN A 144 8.56 9.28 -17.92
N ARG A 145 7.88 10.34 -18.39
CA ARG A 145 8.36 11.73 -18.41
C ARG A 145 7.62 12.65 -17.44
N ARG A 146 6.84 12.07 -16.51
CA ARG A 146 5.95 12.68 -15.51
C ARG A 146 4.61 13.16 -16.11
N GLU A 147 3.63 13.35 -15.23
CA GLU A 147 2.31 13.88 -15.60
C GLU A 147 2.41 15.29 -16.16
N LYS A 148 1.64 15.56 -17.22
CA LYS A 148 1.62 16.87 -17.87
C LYS A 148 0.73 17.83 -17.07
N GLN A 149 1.28 18.97 -16.66
CA GLN A 149 0.49 20.07 -16.10
C GLN A 149 -0.20 20.85 -17.22
N ILE A 150 -1.53 21.03 -17.11
CA ILE A 150 -2.38 21.75 -18.06
C ILE A 150 -3.26 22.71 -17.26
N GLY A 151 -2.86 23.99 -17.22
CA GLY A 151 -3.48 24.97 -16.33
C GLY A 151 -3.34 24.53 -14.86
N PRO A 152 -4.43 24.47 -14.08
CA PRO A 152 -4.38 24.06 -12.67
C PRO A 152 -4.38 22.53 -12.49
N PHE A 153 -4.51 21.73 -13.56
CA PHE A 153 -4.69 20.28 -13.47
C PHE A 153 -3.47 19.50 -13.97
N LEU A 154 -3.23 18.32 -13.39
CA LEU A 154 -2.30 17.31 -13.91
C LEU A 154 -3.09 16.28 -14.71
N ALA A 155 -2.61 15.90 -15.89
CA ALA A 155 -3.19 14.83 -16.72
C ALA A 155 -2.56 13.47 -16.41
N ASP A 156 -3.37 12.40 -16.35
CA ASP A 156 -2.87 11.04 -16.13
C ASP A 156 -1.97 10.59 -17.30
N GLY A 157 -2.41 10.89 -18.54
CA GLY A 157 -1.64 10.76 -19.77
C GLY A 157 -1.85 11.94 -20.73
N TYR A 158 -0.81 12.28 -21.50
CA TYR A 158 -0.85 13.35 -22.50
C TYR A 158 -0.13 12.93 -23.78
N HIS A 159 -0.76 13.21 -24.92
CA HIS A 159 -0.16 13.06 -26.24
C HIS A 159 -0.46 14.31 -27.08
N GLU A 160 0.48 14.66 -27.95
CA GLU A 160 0.31 15.72 -28.92
C GLU A 160 0.70 15.16 -30.29
N THR A 161 -0.24 15.20 -31.22
CA THR A 161 -0.07 14.65 -32.57
C THR A 161 0.84 15.55 -33.41
N LEU A 162 1.31 15.04 -34.56
CA LEU A 162 2.19 15.80 -35.46
C LEU A 162 1.52 17.06 -36.05
N ASP A 163 0.21 17.03 -36.23
CA ASP A 163 -0.63 18.15 -36.66
C ASP A 163 -1.02 19.09 -35.50
N GLY A 164 -0.55 18.82 -34.29
CA GLY A 164 -0.71 19.69 -33.12
C GLY A 164 -2.01 19.49 -32.34
N GLU A 165 -2.76 18.41 -32.59
CA GLU A 165 -3.90 18.02 -31.78
C GLU A 165 -3.41 17.56 -30.40
N LYS A 166 -4.01 18.11 -29.34
CA LYS A 166 -3.67 17.79 -27.95
C LYS A 166 -4.69 16.84 -27.38
N ILE A 167 -4.23 15.70 -26.90
CA ILE A 167 -5.07 14.63 -26.36
C ILE A 167 -4.65 14.37 -24.91
N VAL A 168 -5.64 14.38 -24.02
CA VAL A 168 -5.49 14.05 -22.60
C VAL A 168 -6.23 12.74 -22.33
N TYR A 169 -5.54 11.82 -21.67
CA TYR A 169 -6.04 10.50 -21.28
C TYR A 169 -6.27 10.51 -19.77
N GLU A 170 -7.49 10.18 -19.34
CA GLU A 170 -7.88 10.23 -17.94
C GLU A 170 -8.51 8.90 -17.49
N PHE A 171 -7.99 8.36 -16.40
CA PHE A 171 -8.49 7.14 -15.77
C PHE A 171 -9.32 7.51 -14.54
N HIS A 172 -10.65 7.46 -14.64
CA HIS A 172 -11.52 7.87 -13.54
C HIS A 172 -11.95 6.71 -12.65
N GLY A 173 -11.14 6.39 -11.65
CA GLY A 173 -11.55 5.47 -10.58
C GLY A 173 -12.71 6.04 -9.75
N CYS A 174 -13.78 5.26 -9.57
CA CYS A 174 -15.01 5.68 -8.88
C CYS A 174 -14.79 6.31 -7.49
N PHE A 175 -13.76 5.87 -6.77
CA PHE A 175 -13.43 6.36 -5.42
C PHE A 175 -12.74 7.73 -5.43
N TRP A 176 -11.94 8.03 -6.45
CA TRP A 176 -11.14 9.27 -6.54
C TRP A 176 -11.84 10.38 -7.35
N HIS A 177 -12.69 9.99 -8.29
CA HIS A 177 -13.40 10.91 -9.21
C HIS A 177 -14.92 10.94 -8.98
N THR A 178 -15.39 10.18 -7.99
CA THR A 178 -16.81 10.01 -7.64
C THR A 178 -17.66 9.46 -8.78
N CYS A 179 -18.12 8.22 -8.62
CA CYS A 179 -19.26 7.71 -9.39
C CYS A 179 -20.56 7.92 -8.60
N PRO A 180 -21.53 8.73 -9.09
CA PRO A 180 -22.80 8.94 -8.40
C PRO A 180 -23.65 7.66 -8.23
N LYS A 181 -23.36 6.61 -9.00
CA LYS A 181 -23.98 5.29 -8.84
C LYS A 181 -23.35 4.48 -7.71
N CYS A 182 -22.06 4.69 -7.41
CA CYS A 182 -21.34 3.93 -6.40
C CYS A 182 -21.35 4.59 -5.03
N PHE A 183 -21.44 5.93 -4.98
CA PHE A 183 -21.32 6.71 -3.75
C PHE A 183 -22.39 7.80 -3.70
N ALA A 184 -22.98 8.01 -2.52
CA ALA A 184 -23.83 9.17 -2.28
C ALA A 184 -22.97 10.44 -2.24
N MET A 185 -23.48 11.55 -2.78
CA MET A 185 -22.72 12.81 -2.87
C MET A 185 -22.29 13.35 -1.49
N ALA A 186 -23.10 13.06 -0.46
CA ALA A 186 -22.81 13.44 0.93
C ALA A 186 -21.76 12.54 1.62
N THR A 187 -21.37 11.40 1.02
CA THR A 187 -20.34 10.53 1.60
C THR A 187 -18.99 11.27 1.66
N MET A 188 -18.25 11.10 2.75
CA MET A 188 -16.88 11.63 2.89
C MET A 188 -15.87 10.63 2.36
N ASN A 189 -14.96 11.08 1.49
CA ASN A 189 -13.78 10.31 1.13
C ASN A 189 -12.78 10.34 2.31
N PRO A 190 -12.45 9.19 2.90
CA PRO A 190 -11.62 9.13 4.11
C PRO A 190 -10.14 9.45 3.87
N VAL A 191 -9.69 9.48 2.61
CA VAL A 191 -8.29 9.76 2.26
C VAL A 191 -8.09 11.24 1.94
N THR A 192 -9.01 11.84 1.17
CA THR A 192 -8.92 13.26 0.80
C THR A 192 -9.55 14.18 1.84
N CYS A 193 -10.36 13.63 2.76
CA CYS A 193 -11.17 14.38 3.72
C CYS A 193 -12.12 15.39 3.06
N THR A 194 -12.60 15.10 1.85
CA THR A 194 -13.58 15.90 1.10
C THR A 194 -14.84 15.08 0.86
N SER A 195 -15.96 15.75 0.54
CA SER A 195 -17.16 15.02 0.12
C SER A 195 -16.94 14.38 -1.25
N MET A 196 -17.70 13.33 -1.54
CA MET A 196 -17.76 12.76 -2.89
C MET A 196 -18.30 13.79 -3.89
N SER A 197 -19.20 14.69 -3.46
CA SER A 197 -19.64 15.84 -4.27
C SER A 197 -18.48 16.73 -4.72
N ASP A 198 -17.55 17.06 -3.82
CA ASP A 198 -16.39 17.91 -4.14
C ASP A 198 -15.46 17.24 -5.16
N LEU A 199 -15.24 15.93 -5.02
CA LEU A 199 -14.42 15.16 -5.96
C LEU A 199 -15.08 15.05 -7.34
N TYR A 200 -16.41 14.88 -7.37
CA TYR A 200 -17.18 14.90 -8.61
C TYR A 200 -17.08 16.27 -9.29
N GLN A 201 -17.26 17.36 -8.52
CA GLN A 201 -17.20 18.72 -9.06
C GLN A 201 -15.81 19.03 -9.64
N ARG A 202 -14.73 18.63 -8.97
CA ARG A 202 -13.36 18.78 -9.50
C ARG A 202 -13.18 18.06 -10.84
N THR A 203 -13.79 16.88 -10.99
CA THR A 203 -13.76 16.10 -12.22
C THR A 203 -14.49 16.84 -13.35
N VAL A 204 -15.68 17.39 -13.05
CA VAL A 204 -16.46 18.21 -13.99
C VAL A 204 -15.72 19.50 -14.38
N ASP A 205 -15.10 20.18 -13.41
CA ASP A 205 -14.36 21.43 -13.63
C ASP A 205 -13.15 21.19 -14.54
N LYS A 206 -12.40 20.11 -14.29
CA LYS A 206 -11.25 19.70 -15.12
C LYS A 206 -11.69 19.41 -16.55
N ARG A 207 -12.75 18.62 -16.74
CA ARG A 207 -13.29 18.32 -18.08
C ARG A 207 -13.69 19.60 -18.81
N SER A 208 -14.45 20.46 -18.16
CA SER A 208 -14.91 21.73 -18.74
C SER A 208 -13.74 22.65 -19.11
N PHE A 209 -12.66 22.64 -18.31
CA PHE A 209 -11.45 23.40 -18.59
C PHE A 209 -10.71 22.89 -19.82
N LEU A 210 -10.55 21.56 -19.95
CA LEU A 210 -9.88 20.94 -21.11
C LEU A 210 -10.65 21.18 -22.41
N GLU A 211 -11.99 21.01 -22.38
CA GLU A 211 -12.87 21.27 -23.51
C GLU A 211 -12.75 22.74 -23.98
N LYS A 212 -12.77 23.71 -23.07
CA LYS A 212 -12.57 25.14 -23.38
C LYS A 212 -11.20 25.46 -23.98
N LYS A 213 -10.19 24.62 -23.75
CA LYS A 213 -8.85 24.75 -24.33
C LYS A 213 -8.71 24.05 -25.68
N GLY A 214 -9.78 23.43 -26.19
CA GLY A 214 -9.73 22.63 -27.41
C GLY A 214 -8.90 21.35 -27.25
N ILE A 215 -8.72 20.87 -26.02
CA ILE A 215 -7.97 19.65 -25.73
C ILE A 215 -8.96 18.49 -25.69
N ARG A 216 -8.71 17.47 -26.51
CA ARG A 216 -9.55 16.27 -26.58
C ARG A 216 -9.31 15.38 -25.37
N GLY A 217 -10.36 15.04 -24.64
CA GLY A 217 -10.30 14.08 -23.52
C GLY A 217 -10.70 12.67 -23.97
N LYS A 218 -9.83 11.68 -23.79
CA LYS A 218 -10.19 10.25 -23.83
C LYS A 218 -10.36 9.76 -22.38
N LEU A 219 -11.60 9.42 -22.02
CA LEU A 219 -11.99 8.99 -20.69
C LEU A 219 -12.15 7.46 -20.65
N MET A 220 -11.58 6.81 -19.63
CA MET A 220 -11.86 5.40 -19.37
C MET A 220 -12.70 5.19 -18.10
N PHE A 221 -13.81 4.48 -18.24
CA PHE A 221 -14.62 3.94 -17.14
C PHE A 221 -14.72 2.42 -17.29
N GLY A 222 -13.95 1.69 -16.50
CA GLY A 222 -13.75 0.24 -16.69
C GLY A 222 -14.91 -0.64 -16.22
N LEU A 223 -16.02 -0.65 -16.97
CA LEU A 223 -17.17 -1.55 -16.76
C LEU A 223 -17.36 -2.56 -17.90
N CYS A 224 -16.57 -2.44 -18.98
CA CYS A 224 -16.57 -3.29 -20.16
C CYS A 224 -15.14 -3.30 -20.73
N ARG A 225 -14.55 -4.49 -20.93
CA ARG A 225 -13.21 -4.63 -21.53
C ARG A 225 -13.08 -3.90 -22.86
N THR A 226 -13.95 -4.19 -23.82
CA THR A 226 -13.89 -3.58 -25.16
C THR A 226 -14.09 -2.07 -25.12
N CYS A 227 -14.96 -1.54 -24.25
CA CYS A 227 -15.06 -0.08 -24.07
C CYS A 227 -13.78 0.55 -23.51
N MET A 228 -13.02 -0.19 -22.68
CA MET A 228 -11.72 0.28 -22.18
C MET A 228 -10.65 0.26 -23.27
N GLU A 229 -10.63 -0.79 -24.10
CA GLU A 229 -9.69 -0.96 -25.21
C GLU A 229 -9.96 0.09 -26.31
N ASP A 230 -11.23 0.27 -26.69
CA ASP A 230 -11.65 1.16 -27.78
C ASP A 230 -11.90 2.61 -27.34
N GLY A 231 -11.84 2.90 -26.04
CA GLY A 231 -12.07 4.25 -25.51
C GLY A 231 -13.50 4.76 -25.70
N VAL A 232 -14.50 3.87 -25.65
CA VAL A 232 -15.92 4.22 -25.83
C VAL A 232 -16.45 4.98 -24.61
N THR A 233 -16.89 6.22 -24.82
CA THR A 233 -17.42 7.10 -23.76
C THR A 233 -18.95 7.17 -23.71
N GLU A 234 -19.63 6.54 -24.66
CA GLU A 234 -21.09 6.47 -24.74
C GLU A 234 -21.65 5.21 -24.04
N ASN A 235 -22.97 5.00 -24.11
CA ASN A 235 -23.60 3.81 -23.53
C ASN A 235 -23.06 2.54 -24.20
N CYS A 236 -22.43 1.67 -23.41
CA CYS A 236 -21.88 0.39 -23.87
C CYS A 236 -22.97 -0.49 -24.50
N CYS A 237 -22.80 -0.83 -25.79
CA CYS A 237 -23.63 -1.77 -26.54
C CYS A 237 -22.97 -3.14 -26.77
N HIS A 238 -21.73 -3.33 -26.31
CA HIS A 238 -20.99 -4.59 -26.46
C HIS A 238 -21.71 -5.77 -25.80
N ASP A 239 -21.55 -6.94 -26.41
CA ASP A 239 -22.03 -8.22 -25.88
C ASP A 239 -21.24 -8.64 -24.62
N ILE A 240 -21.69 -9.71 -23.96
CA ILE A 240 -21.14 -10.14 -22.67
C ILE A 240 -19.66 -10.56 -22.79
N ASP A 241 -19.26 -11.23 -23.87
CA ASP A 241 -17.89 -11.73 -24.06
C ASP A 241 -16.92 -10.57 -24.31
N SER A 242 -17.36 -9.60 -25.10
CA SER A 242 -16.65 -8.33 -25.34
C SER A 242 -16.55 -7.48 -24.06
N ARG A 243 -17.48 -7.64 -23.11
CA ARG A 243 -17.46 -6.93 -21.82
C ARG A 243 -16.59 -7.60 -20.77
N ALA A 244 -16.40 -8.91 -20.85
CA ALA A 244 -15.80 -9.73 -19.82
C ALA A 244 -14.40 -9.24 -19.42
N LEU A 245 -14.17 -9.16 -18.11
CA LEU A 245 -12.86 -8.82 -17.53
C LEU A 245 -12.15 -10.12 -17.15
N ILE A 246 -10.86 -10.23 -17.49
CA ILE A 246 -9.99 -11.36 -17.12
C ILE A 246 -8.89 -10.82 -16.19
N GLY A 247 -8.59 -11.55 -15.12
CA GLY A 247 -7.64 -11.09 -14.11
C GLY A 247 -7.64 -11.94 -12.84
N THR A 248 -6.97 -11.43 -11.81
CA THR A 248 -6.87 -12.05 -10.49
C THR A 248 -7.53 -11.14 -9.46
N TRP A 249 -8.41 -11.68 -8.64
CA TRP A 249 -9.17 -10.93 -7.63
C TRP A 249 -9.24 -11.72 -6.32
N VAL A 250 -9.31 -11.01 -5.21
CA VAL A 250 -9.58 -11.66 -3.92
C VAL A 250 -11.07 -11.99 -3.80
N SER A 251 -11.42 -13.01 -3.02
CA SER A 251 -12.80 -13.49 -2.87
C SER A 251 -13.79 -12.40 -2.49
N ASP A 252 -13.38 -11.40 -1.70
CA ASP A 252 -14.27 -10.30 -1.31
C ASP A 252 -14.54 -9.30 -2.44
N GLU A 253 -13.59 -9.08 -3.35
CA GLU A 253 -13.82 -8.29 -4.56
C GLU A 253 -14.82 -9.01 -5.48
N ILE A 254 -14.69 -10.33 -5.64
CA ILE A 254 -15.63 -11.15 -6.43
C ILE A 254 -17.02 -11.15 -5.81
N LYS A 255 -17.14 -11.39 -4.49
CA LYS A 255 -18.43 -11.28 -3.77
C LYS A 255 -19.07 -9.92 -4.01
N LYS A 256 -18.28 -8.84 -3.97
CA LYS A 256 -18.78 -7.49 -4.20
C LYS A 256 -19.22 -7.28 -5.65
N ALA A 257 -18.51 -7.83 -6.62
CA ALA A 257 -18.89 -7.79 -8.03
C ALA A 257 -20.24 -8.49 -8.26
N VAL A 258 -20.42 -9.68 -7.70
CA VAL A 258 -21.70 -10.44 -7.77
C VAL A 258 -22.85 -9.65 -7.12
N GLN A 259 -22.63 -9.01 -5.97
CA GLN A 259 -23.62 -8.10 -5.36
C GLN A 259 -23.99 -6.90 -6.26
N LYS A 260 -23.09 -6.51 -7.16
CA LYS A 260 -23.29 -5.45 -8.15
C LYS A 260 -23.78 -6.01 -9.49
N SER A 261 -24.31 -7.23 -9.50
CA SER A 261 -24.91 -7.91 -10.65
C SER A 261 -23.93 -8.33 -11.75
N TYR A 262 -22.63 -8.37 -11.46
CA TYR A 262 -21.67 -9.03 -12.35
C TYR A 262 -21.85 -10.55 -12.30
N LYS A 263 -21.62 -11.20 -13.43
CA LYS A 263 -21.61 -12.67 -13.56
C LYS A 263 -20.16 -13.14 -13.66
N ILE A 264 -19.90 -14.30 -13.07
CA ILE A 264 -18.61 -15.00 -13.22
C ILE A 264 -18.78 -15.93 -14.40
N GLU A 265 -18.08 -15.66 -15.50
CA GLU A 265 -18.13 -16.50 -16.71
C GLU A 265 -17.24 -17.73 -16.55
N GLU A 266 -15.98 -17.52 -16.14
CA GLU A 266 -14.99 -18.59 -16.00
C GLU A 266 -14.08 -18.34 -14.79
N ILE A 267 -13.64 -19.43 -14.15
CA ILE A 267 -12.65 -19.41 -13.07
C ILE A 267 -11.49 -20.32 -13.49
N TYR A 268 -10.32 -19.73 -13.75
CA TYR A 268 -9.12 -20.48 -14.16
C TYR A 268 -8.45 -21.18 -12.98
N GLU A 269 -8.32 -20.49 -11.85
CA GLU A 269 -7.59 -20.98 -10.68
C GLU A 269 -8.15 -20.36 -9.40
N VAL A 270 -8.24 -21.16 -8.33
CA VAL A 270 -8.68 -20.70 -7.00
C VAL A 270 -7.65 -21.10 -5.95
N TRP A 271 -7.08 -20.08 -5.30
CA TRP A 271 -6.25 -20.26 -4.12
C TRP A 271 -7.15 -20.24 -2.89
N ASN A 272 -7.58 -21.43 -2.46
CA ASN A 272 -8.41 -21.58 -1.26
C ASN A 272 -7.52 -21.80 -0.03
N PHE A 273 -7.73 -20.97 1.00
CA PHE A 273 -7.09 -21.12 2.30
C PHE A 273 -8.17 -21.53 3.29
N ASP A 274 -7.97 -22.67 3.97
CA ASP A 274 -8.99 -23.22 4.87
C ASP A 274 -9.26 -22.27 6.05
N PRO A 275 -10.48 -21.69 6.15
CA PRO A 275 -10.84 -20.77 7.22
C PRO A 275 -10.93 -21.43 8.60
N LEU A 276 -10.95 -22.78 8.67
CA LEU A 276 -10.89 -23.55 9.92
C LEU A 276 -9.47 -23.62 10.50
N ILE A 277 -8.46 -23.15 9.78
CA ILE A 277 -7.15 -22.86 10.33
C ILE A 277 -7.23 -21.56 11.17
N ARG A 278 -8.14 -21.54 12.15
CA ARG A 278 -8.13 -20.62 13.30
C ARG A 278 -7.00 -20.99 14.28
N GLN A 279 -6.40 -22.16 14.11
CA GLN A 279 -5.08 -22.51 14.64
C GLN A 279 -4.01 -22.16 13.61
N GLY A 280 -3.74 -20.88 13.40
CA GLY A 280 -2.57 -20.44 12.63
C GLY A 280 -2.73 -20.43 11.11
N GLY A 281 -3.28 -19.36 10.55
CA GLY A 281 -3.25 -19.12 9.10
C GLY A 281 -1.81 -18.98 8.55
N VAL A 282 -1.67 -18.95 7.22
CA VAL A 282 -0.37 -18.88 6.51
C VAL A 282 0.56 -17.76 7.03
N PHE A 283 -0.03 -16.68 7.53
CA PHE A 283 0.68 -15.53 8.06
C PHE A 283 0.57 -15.39 9.59
N THR A 284 -0.04 -16.32 10.31
CA THR A 284 -0.26 -16.16 11.76
C THR A 284 1.06 -16.17 12.52
N GLU A 285 1.96 -17.13 12.28
CA GLU A 285 3.28 -17.12 12.94
C GLU A 285 4.08 -15.86 12.59
N TYR A 286 4.00 -15.44 11.33
CA TYR A 286 4.55 -14.19 10.86
C TYR A 286 4.00 -13.01 11.67
N VAL A 287 2.68 -12.78 11.67
CA VAL A 287 2.02 -11.67 12.37
C VAL A 287 2.28 -11.72 13.88
N ASN A 288 2.18 -12.90 14.51
CA ASN A 288 2.39 -13.09 15.95
C ASN A 288 3.82 -12.73 16.36
N THR A 289 4.81 -13.15 15.58
CA THR A 289 6.22 -12.81 15.81
C THR A 289 6.42 -11.30 15.86
N PHE A 290 5.77 -10.58 14.96
CA PHE A 290 5.89 -9.14 14.87
C PHE A 290 5.07 -8.36 15.89
N LEU A 291 3.87 -8.84 16.23
CA LEU A 291 3.07 -8.31 17.34
C LEU A 291 3.82 -8.45 18.66
N LYS A 292 4.44 -9.61 18.91
CA LYS A 292 5.32 -9.84 20.07
C LYS A 292 6.44 -8.81 20.15
N ILE A 293 7.22 -8.67 19.08
CA ILE A 293 8.35 -7.73 19.02
C ILE A 293 7.87 -6.29 19.28
N LYS A 294 6.75 -5.92 18.68
CA LYS A 294 6.15 -4.59 18.84
C LYS A 294 5.76 -4.32 20.29
N GLN A 295 5.12 -5.31 20.91
CA GLN A 295 4.65 -5.19 22.28
C GLN A 295 5.82 -5.15 23.27
N GLU A 296 6.85 -5.99 23.07
CA GLU A 296 8.04 -6.02 23.92
C GLU A 296 8.81 -4.68 23.87
N ALA A 297 9.07 -4.15 22.68
CA ALA A 297 9.82 -2.90 22.55
C ALA A 297 8.98 -1.64 22.82
N SER A 298 7.69 -1.79 23.14
CA SER A 298 6.90 -0.70 23.71
C SER A 298 7.29 -0.44 25.18
N GLY A 299 7.87 -1.42 25.87
CA GLY A 299 8.17 -1.33 27.30
C GLY A 299 6.92 -1.55 28.17
N TRP A 300 7.14 -1.49 29.49
CA TRP A 300 6.11 -1.76 30.48
C TRP A 300 5.01 -0.70 30.51
N LEU A 301 3.78 -1.12 30.82
CA LEU A 301 2.66 -0.21 31.04
C LEU A 301 2.84 0.56 32.36
N ASP A 302 2.22 1.73 32.45
CA ASP A 302 2.34 2.64 33.61
C ASP A 302 1.94 2.00 34.95
N TRP A 303 1.09 0.97 34.92
CA TRP A 303 0.64 0.24 36.10
C TRP A 303 1.58 -0.89 36.51
N CYS A 304 2.53 -1.30 35.65
CA CYS A 304 3.47 -2.38 35.94
C CYS A 304 4.61 -1.91 36.84
N LYS A 305 4.38 -1.84 38.16
CA LYS A 305 5.33 -1.29 39.14
C LYS A 305 6.10 -2.39 39.87
N THR A 306 5.45 -3.51 40.16
CA THR A 306 6.05 -4.66 40.84
C THR A 306 6.30 -5.81 39.87
N GLU A 307 6.99 -6.86 40.33
CA GLU A 307 7.21 -8.05 39.52
C GLU A 307 5.91 -8.83 39.29
N GLU A 308 4.98 -8.79 40.26
CA GLU A 308 3.64 -9.35 40.13
C GLU A 308 2.83 -8.63 39.05
N ASP A 309 2.90 -7.30 38.99
CA ASP A 309 2.23 -6.54 37.93
C ASP A 309 2.80 -6.88 36.54
N ARG A 310 4.12 -7.09 36.44
CA ARG A 310 4.79 -7.47 35.20
C ARG A 310 4.38 -8.87 34.75
N GLN A 311 4.31 -9.82 35.68
CA GLN A 311 3.85 -11.17 35.40
C GLN A 311 2.38 -11.15 34.94
N MET A 312 1.52 -10.41 35.65
CA MET A 312 0.12 -10.23 35.28
C MET A 312 -0.02 -9.64 33.87
N TYR A 313 0.82 -8.66 33.50
CA TYR A 313 0.82 -8.11 32.14
C TYR A 313 1.15 -9.14 31.05
N VAL A 314 2.17 -9.98 31.30
CA VAL A 314 2.58 -11.03 30.34
C VAL A 314 1.49 -12.09 30.21
N ASP A 315 0.87 -12.48 31.32
CA ASP A 315 -0.20 -13.48 31.34
C ASP A 315 -1.48 -12.95 30.67
N ASP A 316 -1.90 -11.72 30.98
CA ASP A 316 -3.03 -11.04 30.34
C ASP A 316 -2.86 -10.95 28.81
N TYR A 317 -1.65 -10.61 28.35
CA TYR A 317 -1.38 -10.50 26.92
C TYR A 317 -1.43 -11.86 26.24
N PHE A 318 -0.94 -12.91 26.90
CA PHE A 318 -1.03 -14.28 26.39
C PHE A 318 -2.49 -14.77 26.34
N GLU A 319 -3.28 -14.50 27.37
CA GLU A 319 -4.70 -14.89 27.42
C GLU A 319 -5.52 -14.19 26.32
N LYS A 320 -5.24 -12.89 26.09
CA LYS A 320 -5.98 -12.08 25.11
C LYS A 320 -5.55 -12.32 23.66
N GLU A 321 -4.25 -12.37 23.41
CA GLU A 321 -3.68 -12.37 22.05
C GLU A 321 -3.09 -13.74 21.64
N GLY A 322 -2.98 -14.69 22.56
CA GLY A 322 -2.32 -15.98 22.31
C GLY A 322 -0.80 -15.89 22.14
N ILE A 323 -0.20 -14.73 22.46
CA ILE A 323 1.22 -14.43 22.22
C ILE A 323 1.95 -14.30 23.56
N ARG A 324 2.94 -15.17 23.80
CA ARG A 324 3.74 -15.10 25.04
C ARG A 324 4.88 -14.09 24.89
N LEU A 325 4.85 -13.00 25.65
CA LEU A 325 5.93 -12.01 25.71
C LEU A 325 7.13 -12.54 26.53
N ASP A 326 8.34 -12.14 26.17
CA ASP A 326 9.56 -12.36 26.96
C ASP A 326 9.87 -11.11 27.79
N ALA A 327 9.66 -11.18 29.11
CA ALA A 327 9.84 -10.07 30.04
C ALA A 327 11.23 -9.41 29.94
N ARG A 328 12.28 -10.15 29.56
CA ARG A 328 13.65 -9.64 29.41
C ARG A 328 13.78 -8.69 28.21
N ASN A 329 12.89 -8.82 27.24
CA ASN A 329 12.85 -7.98 26.04
C ASN A 329 11.89 -6.79 26.21
N ILE A 330 11.17 -6.71 27.34
CA ILE A 330 10.23 -5.61 27.61
C ILE A 330 11.00 -4.43 28.20
N TYR A 331 11.39 -3.52 27.32
CA TYR A 331 12.02 -2.27 27.70
C TYR A 331 11.72 -1.20 26.64
N TRP A 332 11.72 0.05 27.08
CA TRP A 332 11.51 1.17 26.19
C TRP A 332 12.67 1.29 25.22
N ASN A 333 12.38 1.34 23.92
CA ASN A 333 13.41 1.60 22.92
C ASN A 333 13.71 3.12 22.85
N PRO A 334 14.93 3.56 23.20
CA PRO A 334 15.33 4.97 23.30
C PRO A 334 15.06 5.81 22.06
#